data_AF-A0A2N0ZCM3-F1
#
_entry.id   AF-A0A2N0ZCM3-F1
#
_cell.length_a   1.000
_cell.length_b   1.000
_cell.length_c   1.000
_cell.angle_alpha   90.00
_cell.angle_beta   90.00
_cell.angle_gamma   90.00
#
_symmetry.space_group_name_H-M   'P 1'
#
loop_
_entity.id
_entity.type
_entity.pdbx_description
1 polymer ?
#
loop_
_entity_poly.entity_id
_entity_poly.type
_entity_poly.pdbx_seq_one_letter_code
_entity_poly.pdbx_strand_id
1 'polypeptide(L)'
;MFNWLTEIEEPIIPFNEDNGELKIHKIENDKNLTHMSEVCQIFAALDVISEEDGMTAYPTSNHQATQLIMEEVVPHYEVVKEIFIDGELKEINVFRLKNNSRRIIEELLLEGVYPVIPDLYRSKSINRSNYPRRLKYYSINKELINQIYNKETDDVFSFFNSSFLAENQPLALQPTGWKLQSQLKDSYTIRAFSTFAKQLVLIVNDLDNGVIGLDIYN
;
A
#
# COMPACT_ATOMS: atom_id res chain seq x y z
N MET A 1 25.02 8.91 10.01
CA MET A 1 23.90 7.94 10.03
C MET A 1 22.81 8.50 10.94
N PHE A 2 21.54 8.39 10.56
CA PHE A 2 20.44 8.93 11.36
C PHE A 2 20.21 8.05 12.60
N ASN A 3 20.06 8.65 13.78
CA ASN A 3 19.94 7.89 15.04
C ASN A 3 18.64 7.07 15.15
N TRP A 4 17.64 7.39 14.33
CA TRP A 4 16.36 6.69 14.27
C TRP A 4 16.33 5.56 13.24
N LEU A 5 17.46 5.27 12.58
CA LEU A 5 17.60 4.21 11.58
C LEU A 5 18.74 3.27 11.93
N THR A 6 18.52 1.98 11.69
CA THR A 6 19.57 0.96 11.69
C THR A 6 19.63 0.36 10.30
N GLU A 7 20.79 0.42 9.64
CA GLU A 7 21.00 -0.28 8.37
C GLU A 7 20.95 -1.80 8.62
N ILE A 8 20.20 -2.51 7.79
CA ILE A 8 20.01 -3.94 7.87
C ILE A 8 20.31 -4.58 6.50
N GLU A 9 20.53 -5.89 6.50
CA GLU A 9 20.51 -6.65 5.25
C GLU A 9 19.10 -6.66 4.65
N GLU A 10 19.02 -6.94 3.35
CA GLU A 10 17.75 -7.13 2.67
C GLU A 10 16.93 -8.22 3.39
N PRO A 11 15.71 -7.91 3.86
CA PRO A 11 14.87 -8.91 4.50
C PRO A 11 14.59 -10.07 3.54
N ILE A 12 14.78 -11.30 4.03
CA ILE A 12 14.39 -12.49 3.29
C ILE A 12 12.87 -12.63 3.40
N ILE A 13 12.17 -12.30 2.33
CA ILE A 13 10.73 -12.50 2.23
C ILE A 13 10.51 -13.96 1.80
N PRO A 14 9.85 -14.80 2.62
CA PRO A 14 9.59 -16.18 2.24
C PRO A 14 8.70 -16.19 1.00
N PHE A 15 9.20 -16.75 -0.09
CA PHE A 15 8.43 -16.94 -1.30
C PHE A 15 7.51 -18.15 -1.09
N ASN A 16 6.22 -17.91 -0.93
CA ASN A 16 5.22 -18.97 -0.98
C ASN A 16 5.01 -19.32 -2.47
N GLU A 17 5.62 -20.41 -2.92
CA GLU A 17 5.23 -21.03 -4.19
C GLU A 17 3.87 -21.71 -4.00
N ASP A 18 2.82 -20.94 -4.28
CA ASP A 18 1.51 -21.54 -4.53
C ASP A 18 1.57 -22.28 -5.88
N ASN A 19 1.85 -23.57 -5.80
CA ASN A 19 1.83 -24.49 -6.93
C ASN A 19 0.42 -25.08 -7.06
N GLY A 20 -0.17 -25.04 -8.25
CA GLY A 20 -1.51 -25.60 -8.48
C GLY A 20 -2.15 -25.21 -9.81
N GLU A 21 -3.38 -25.66 -10.02
CA GLU A 21 -4.19 -25.25 -11.17
C GLU A 21 -4.67 -23.81 -10.99
N LEU A 22 -4.15 -22.90 -11.83
CA LEU A 22 -4.58 -21.50 -11.87
C LEU A 22 -5.92 -21.36 -12.61
N LYS A 23 -6.91 -20.77 -11.93
CA LYS A 23 -8.18 -20.33 -12.54
C LYS A 23 -8.39 -18.84 -12.30
N ILE A 24 -8.86 -18.15 -13.32
CA ILE A 24 -9.11 -16.70 -13.27
C ILE A 24 -10.56 -16.47 -13.66
N HIS A 25 -11.34 -15.86 -12.76
CA HIS A 25 -12.73 -15.51 -13.01
C HIS A 25 -12.86 -13.99 -13.08
N LYS A 26 -13.37 -13.47 -14.19
CA LYS A 26 -13.77 -12.07 -14.26
C LYS A 26 -15.14 -11.95 -13.59
N ILE A 27 -15.28 -10.97 -12.70
CA ILE A 27 -16.57 -10.62 -12.11
C ILE A 27 -17.04 -9.27 -12.64
N GLU A 28 -18.35 -9.14 -12.80
CA GLU A 28 -19.00 -7.88 -13.15
C GLU A 28 -19.56 -7.24 -11.89
N ASN A 29 -19.42 -5.92 -11.79
CA ASN A 29 -19.94 -5.18 -10.66
C ASN A 29 -20.49 -3.83 -11.10
N ASP A 30 -21.81 -3.73 -11.11
CA ASP A 30 -22.53 -2.52 -11.50
C ASP A 30 -22.79 -1.58 -10.31
N LYS A 31 -22.39 -1.96 -9.10
CA LYS A 31 -22.50 -1.07 -7.94
C LYS A 31 -21.64 0.16 -8.16
N ASN A 32 -22.22 1.32 -7.89
CA ASN A 32 -21.51 2.59 -7.84
C ASN A 32 -21.65 3.14 -6.43
N LEU A 33 -20.51 3.28 -5.75
CA LEU A 33 -20.46 3.93 -4.45
C LEU A 33 -20.25 5.44 -4.61
N THR A 34 -20.80 6.19 -3.67
CA THR A 34 -20.66 7.65 -3.55
C THR A 34 -19.57 8.07 -2.57
N HIS A 35 -18.90 7.09 -1.95
CA HIS A 35 -17.89 7.27 -0.92
C HIS A 35 -16.81 6.21 -1.13
N MET A 36 -15.57 6.54 -0.77
CA MET A 36 -14.41 5.68 -0.89
C MET A 36 -13.71 5.58 0.46
N SER A 37 -13.55 4.35 0.97
CA SER A 37 -12.88 4.12 2.25
C SER A 37 -11.40 4.46 2.19
N GLU A 38 -10.78 4.74 3.33
CA GLU A 38 -9.36 5.11 3.44
C GLU A 38 -8.44 4.01 2.92
N VAL A 39 -8.84 2.73 3.08
CA VAL A 39 -8.18 1.58 2.47
C VAL A 39 -8.15 1.71 0.94
N CYS A 40 -9.30 1.98 0.33
CA CYS A 40 -9.38 2.15 -1.12
C CYS A 40 -8.64 3.42 -1.58
N GLN A 41 -8.67 4.50 -0.78
CA GLN A 41 -7.96 5.75 -1.08
C GLN A 41 -6.44 5.53 -1.24
N ILE A 42 -5.81 4.63 -0.47
CA ILE A 42 -4.35 4.35 -0.56
C ILE A 42 -3.92 3.93 -1.95
N PHE A 43 -4.71 3.06 -2.60
CA PHE A 43 -4.38 2.54 -3.91
C PHE A 43 -4.98 3.39 -5.03
N ALA A 44 -6.23 3.83 -4.87
CA ALA A 44 -6.91 4.67 -5.87
C ALA A 44 -6.23 6.04 -6.05
N ALA A 45 -5.68 6.63 -4.98
CA ALA A 45 -4.97 7.89 -5.09
C ALA A 45 -3.71 7.76 -5.96
N LEU A 46 -3.02 6.62 -5.93
CA LEU A 46 -1.87 6.40 -6.79
C LEU A 46 -2.26 6.45 -8.27
N ASP A 47 -3.39 5.82 -8.65
CA ASP A 47 -3.89 5.81 -10.02
C ASP A 47 -4.23 7.23 -10.56
N VAL A 48 -4.63 8.12 -9.65
CA VAL A 48 -4.96 9.51 -9.99
C VAL A 48 -3.72 10.42 -9.97
N ILE A 49 -2.88 10.31 -8.95
CA ILE A 49 -1.67 11.13 -8.81
C ILE A 49 -0.64 10.82 -9.89
N SER A 50 -0.48 9.53 -10.23
CA SER A 50 0.45 9.09 -11.27
C SER A 50 -0.11 9.22 -12.69
N GLU A 51 -1.41 9.45 -12.83
CA GLU A 51 -2.13 9.46 -14.12
C GLU A 51 -1.98 8.12 -14.90
N GLU A 52 -1.73 7.02 -14.18
CA GLU A 52 -1.59 5.67 -14.73
C GLU A 52 -2.59 4.73 -14.04
N ASP A 53 -3.23 3.82 -14.79
CA ASP A 53 -4.04 2.76 -14.16
C ASP A 53 -3.10 1.65 -13.66
N GLY A 54 -2.99 1.48 -12.34
CA GLY A 54 -2.30 0.36 -11.72
C GLY A 54 -3.20 -0.87 -11.60
N MET A 55 -2.60 -2.06 -11.68
CA MET A 55 -3.25 -3.29 -11.20
C MET A 55 -2.87 -3.47 -9.74
N THR A 56 -3.88 -3.60 -8.87
CA THR A 56 -3.67 -3.91 -7.45
C THR A 56 -4.22 -5.29 -7.17
N ALA A 57 -3.39 -6.14 -6.56
CA ALA A 57 -3.77 -7.45 -6.08
C ALA A 57 -4.08 -7.36 -4.59
N TYR A 58 -5.29 -7.78 -4.19
CA TYR A 58 -5.74 -7.80 -2.81
C TYR A 58 -5.82 -9.23 -2.30
N PRO A 59 -4.94 -9.64 -1.36
CA PRO A 59 -4.97 -10.98 -0.78
C PRO A 59 -6.29 -11.27 -0.05
N THR A 60 -6.86 -12.45 -0.28
CA THR A 60 -8.12 -12.90 0.32
C THR A 60 -7.89 -13.89 1.46
N SER A 61 -6.93 -13.57 2.34
CA SER A 61 -6.38 -14.44 3.39
C SER A 61 -7.42 -14.99 4.38
N ASN A 62 -8.61 -14.37 4.45
CA ASN A 62 -9.76 -14.87 5.19
C ASN A 62 -11.07 -14.27 4.66
N HIS A 63 -12.20 -14.75 5.19
CA HIS A 63 -13.54 -14.28 4.82
C HIS A 63 -13.75 -12.78 5.09
N GLN A 64 -13.22 -12.26 6.21
CA GLN A 64 -13.37 -10.85 6.56
C GLN A 64 -12.65 -9.95 5.54
N ALA A 65 -11.41 -10.26 5.18
CA ALA A 65 -10.66 -9.56 4.15
C ALA A 65 -11.41 -9.59 2.81
N THR A 66 -11.86 -10.78 2.40
CA THR A 66 -12.62 -10.96 1.15
C THR A 66 -13.88 -10.10 1.12
N GLN A 67 -14.63 -10.08 2.22
CA GLN A 67 -15.85 -9.28 2.33
C GLN A 67 -15.54 -7.79 2.21
N LEU A 68 -14.53 -7.29 2.94
CA LEU A 68 -14.13 -5.88 2.88
C LEU A 68 -13.66 -5.47 1.49
N ILE A 69 -12.87 -6.31 0.80
CA ILE A 69 -12.44 -6.05 -0.59
C ILE A 69 -13.67 -5.94 -1.51
N MET A 70 -14.61 -6.88 -1.40
CA MET A 70 -15.81 -6.93 -2.24
C MET A 70 -16.77 -5.76 -1.99
N GLU A 71 -16.84 -5.26 -0.75
CA GLU A 71 -17.74 -4.18 -0.35
C GLU A 71 -17.14 -2.79 -0.58
N GLU A 72 -15.85 -2.61 -0.30
CA GLU A 72 -15.21 -1.29 -0.25
C GLU A 72 -14.29 -1.00 -1.44
N VAL A 73 -13.71 -2.01 -2.09
CA VAL A 73 -12.73 -1.80 -3.17
C VAL A 73 -13.34 -2.11 -4.53
N VAL A 74 -13.86 -3.32 -4.71
CA VAL A 74 -14.40 -3.85 -5.97
C VAL A 74 -15.44 -2.93 -6.65
N PRO A 75 -16.32 -2.20 -5.93
CA PRO A 75 -17.23 -1.24 -6.55
C PRO A 75 -16.58 -0.08 -7.30
N HIS A 76 -15.32 0.24 -7.00
CA HIS A 76 -14.62 1.37 -7.59
C HIS A 76 -13.90 1.07 -8.91
N TYR A 77 -13.78 -0.19 -9.31
CA TYR A 77 -12.95 -0.61 -10.44
C TYR A 77 -13.76 -1.22 -11.58
N GLU A 78 -13.30 -1.00 -12.82
CA GLU A 78 -13.95 -1.50 -14.03
C GLU A 78 -13.62 -2.96 -14.32
N VAL A 79 -12.38 -3.37 -14.05
CA VAL A 79 -11.89 -4.71 -14.30
C VAL A 79 -11.58 -5.36 -12.98
N VAL A 80 -12.32 -6.41 -12.65
CA VAL A 80 -12.14 -7.19 -11.43
C VAL A 80 -12.01 -8.66 -11.78
N LYS A 81 -10.96 -9.28 -11.25
CA LYS A 81 -10.63 -10.69 -11.48
C LYS A 81 -10.34 -11.38 -10.16
N GLU A 82 -11.06 -12.45 -9.89
CA GLU A 82 -10.75 -13.37 -8.81
C GLU A 82 -9.71 -14.38 -9.30
N ILE A 83 -8.67 -14.61 -8.51
CA ILE A 83 -7.58 -15.53 -8.80
C ILE A 83 -7.68 -16.72 -7.85
N PHE A 84 -7.83 -17.91 -8.43
CA PHE A 84 -7.93 -19.16 -7.70
C PHE A 84 -6.73 -20.06 -8.00
N ILE A 85 -6.21 -20.73 -6.98
CA ILE A 85 -5.20 -21.79 -7.09
C ILE A 85 -5.76 -23.03 -6.39
N ASP A 86 -5.85 -24.15 -7.10
CA ASP A 86 -6.44 -25.42 -6.61
C ASP A 86 -7.86 -25.25 -6.02
N GLY A 87 -8.61 -24.28 -6.54
CA GLY A 87 -9.99 -23.99 -6.13
C GLY A 87 -10.10 -23.05 -4.92
N GLU A 88 -9.00 -22.64 -4.31
CA GLU A 88 -8.97 -21.63 -3.25
C GLU A 88 -8.81 -20.23 -3.83
N LEU A 89 -9.62 -19.27 -3.37
CA LEU A 89 -9.48 -17.86 -3.73
C LEU A 89 -8.24 -17.29 -3.03
N LYS A 90 -7.24 -16.89 -3.81
CA LYS A 90 -5.97 -16.35 -3.29
C LYS A 90 -5.94 -14.83 -3.26
N GLU A 91 -6.43 -14.20 -4.32
CA GLU A 91 -6.45 -12.74 -4.43
C GLU A 91 -7.59 -12.25 -5.34
N ILE A 92 -7.96 -10.99 -5.16
CA ILE A 92 -8.83 -10.24 -6.05
C ILE A 92 -8.00 -9.13 -6.70
N ASN A 93 -7.86 -9.20 -8.01
CA ASN A 93 -7.11 -8.23 -8.80
C ASN A 93 -8.08 -7.21 -9.38
N VAL A 94 -7.84 -5.94 -9.06
CA VAL A 94 -8.60 -4.82 -9.60
C VAL A 94 -7.72 -3.98 -10.50
N PHE A 95 -8.33 -3.41 -11.54
CA PHE A 95 -7.64 -2.58 -12.51
C PHE A 95 -8.58 -1.53 -13.07
N ARG A 96 -8.06 -0.30 -13.23
CA ARG A 96 -8.74 0.89 -13.74
C ARG A 96 -9.95 1.34 -12.92
N LEU A 97 -9.80 2.49 -12.27
CA LEU A 97 -10.91 3.14 -11.58
C LEU A 97 -12.04 3.50 -12.54
N LYS A 98 -13.28 3.26 -12.12
CA LYS A 98 -14.47 3.80 -12.79
C LYS A 98 -14.42 5.32 -12.78
N ASN A 99 -14.96 5.95 -13.83
CA ASN A 99 -15.00 7.42 -13.96
C ASN A 99 -15.57 8.14 -12.73
N ASN A 100 -16.64 7.62 -12.11
CA ASN A 100 -17.20 8.23 -10.90
C ASN A 100 -16.24 8.11 -9.71
N SER A 101 -15.59 6.96 -9.54
CA SER A 101 -14.62 6.74 -8.46
C SER A 101 -13.35 7.57 -8.62
N ARG A 102 -12.91 7.80 -9.86
CA ARG A 102 -11.83 8.74 -10.18
C ARG A 102 -12.18 10.17 -9.73
N ARG A 103 -13.41 10.63 -9.98
CA ARG A 103 -13.88 11.96 -9.50
C ARG A 103 -13.93 12.04 -7.97
N ILE A 104 -14.42 11.00 -7.31
CA ILE A 104 -14.49 10.95 -5.84
C ILE A 104 -13.09 11.16 -5.24
N ILE A 105 -12.07 10.43 -5.72
CA ILE A 105 -10.72 10.57 -5.17
C ILE A 105 -10.06 11.90 -5.58
N GLU A 106 -10.35 12.44 -6.77
CA GLU A 106 -9.91 13.78 -7.18
C GLU A 106 -10.49 14.87 -6.24
N GLU A 107 -11.76 14.78 -5.88
CA GLU A 107 -12.43 15.68 -4.93
C GLU A 107 -11.82 15.54 -3.53
N LEU A 108 -11.64 14.30 -3.04
CA LEU A 108 -10.99 14.05 -1.75
C LEU A 108 -9.57 14.63 -1.69
N LEU A 109 -8.78 14.50 -2.76
CA LEU A 109 -7.43 15.07 -2.83
C LEU A 109 -7.42 16.61 -2.70
N LEU A 110 -8.53 17.28 -3.04
CA LEU A 110 -8.68 18.75 -2.91
C LEU A 110 -9.28 19.15 -1.56
N GLU A 111 -10.26 18.40 -1.05
CA GLU A 111 -11.09 18.79 0.10
C GLU A 111 -10.57 18.23 1.44
N GLY A 112 -9.82 17.12 1.41
CA GLY A 112 -9.30 16.47 2.60
C GLY A 112 -9.36 14.96 2.49
N VAL A 113 -8.33 14.36 1.90
CA VAL A 113 -8.12 12.91 1.83
C VAL A 113 -7.49 12.39 3.11
N TYR A 114 -7.52 11.06 3.33
CA TYR A 114 -6.75 10.41 4.38
C TYR A 114 -5.30 10.94 4.44
N PRO A 115 -4.80 11.49 5.57
CA PRO A 115 -3.57 12.31 5.56
C PRO A 115 -2.27 11.55 5.23
N VAL A 116 -2.29 10.22 5.26
CA VAL A 116 -1.19 9.37 4.75
C VAL A 116 -1.01 9.57 3.24
N ILE A 117 -2.08 9.81 2.48
CA ILE A 117 -2.03 9.90 1.01
C ILE A 117 -1.11 11.02 0.51
N PRO A 118 -1.32 12.30 0.87
CA PRO A 118 -0.47 13.39 0.38
C PRO A 118 0.95 13.30 0.93
N ASP A 119 1.15 12.64 2.08
CA ASP A 119 2.47 12.43 2.63
C ASP A 119 3.21 11.26 1.97
N LEU A 120 2.53 10.16 1.63
CA LEU A 120 3.08 9.00 0.94
C LEU A 120 3.39 9.32 -0.53
N TYR A 121 2.51 10.07 -1.21
CA TYR A 121 2.62 10.38 -2.63
C TYR A 121 2.93 11.87 -2.88
N ARG A 122 4.15 12.30 -2.56
CA ARG A 122 4.56 13.72 -2.65
C ARG A 122 4.86 14.20 -4.07
N SER A 123 4.90 13.30 -5.05
CA SER A 123 5.13 13.64 -6.45
C SER A 123 4.32 12.76 -7.41
N LYS A 124 3.97 13.30 -8.57
CA LYS A 124 3.30 12.55 -9.65
C LYS A 124 4.15 11.42 -10.23
N SER A 125 5.47 11.57 -10.22
CA SER A 125 6.36 10.55 -10.78
C SER A 125 6.55 9.39 -9.81
N ILE A 126 6.05 8.22 -10.18
CA ILE A 126 6.58 6.95 -9.65
C ILE A 126 8.05 6.93 -10.04
N ASN A 127 8.94 6.80 -9.05
CA ASN A 127 10.37 6.92 -9.26
C ASN A 127 10.88 5.66 -9.99
N ARG A 128 10.70 5.63 -11.31
CA ARG A 128 11.16 4.57 -12.23
C ARG A 128 12.66 4.70 -12.50
N SER A 129 13.46 5.05 -11.48
CA SER A 129 14.89 5.36 -11.63
C SER A 129 15.61 4.28 -12.45
N ASN A 130 16.46 4.76 -13.36
CA ASN A 130 17.20 3.98 -14.35
C ASN A 130 18.02 2.88 -13.66
N TYR A 131 17.86 1.63 -14.11
CA TYR A 131 18.70 0.52 -13.69
C TYR A 131 20.17 0.74 -14.09
N PRO A 132 21.14 0.21 -13.32
CA PRO A 132 20.98 -0.60 -12.10
C PRO A 132 20.83 0.25 -10.82
N ARG A 133 19.99 -0.23 -9.88
CA ARG A 133 19.82 0.39 -8.55
C ARG A 133 20.79 -0.23 -7.55
N ARG A 134 21.35 0.59 -6.66
CA ARG A 134 22.06 0.13 -5.47
C ARG A 134 21.18 0.40 -4.26
N LEU A 135 20.62 -0.65 -3.68
CA LEU A 135 19.63 -0.52 -2.61
C LEU A 135 20.28 -0.69 -1.24
N LYS A 136 19.77 0.06 -0.26
CA LYS A 136 20.05 -0.09 1.16
C LYS A 136 18.73 -0.17 1.91
N TYR A 137 18.72 -0.98 2.96
CA TYR A 137 17.55 -1.25 3.78
C TYR A 137 17.79 -0.69 5.18
N TYR A 138 16.81 0.04 5.69
CA TYR A 138 16.92 0.65 7.02
C TYR A 138 15.69 0.32 7.86
N SER A 139 15.91 -0.36 8.98
CA SER A 139 14.86 -0.53 9.99
C SER A 139 14.66 0.76 10.77
N ILE A 140 13.40 1.18 10.91
CA ILE A 140 13.03 2.36 11.69
C ILE A 140 13.00 2.00 13.17
N ASN A 141 13.74 2.74 14.00
CA ASN A 141 13.59 2.68 15.45
C ASN A 141 12.36 3.51 15.86
N LYS A 142 11.23 2.80 16.03
CA LYS A 142 9.95 3.38 16.37
C LYS A 142 9.91 4.13 17.71
N GLU A 143 10.79 3.81 18.66
CA GLU A 143 10.87 4.50 19.96
C GLU A 143 11.37 5.94 19.81
N LEU A 144 12.04 6.24 18.69
CA LEU A 144 12.55 7.57 18.36
C LEU A 144 11.62 8.33 17.39
N ILE A 145 10.46 7.76 17.07
CA ILE A 145 9.42 8.37 16.25
C ILE A 145 8.34 8.94 17.17
N ASN A 146 7.92 10.17 16.91
CA ASN A 146 6.77 10.77 17.59
C ASN A 146 5.47 10.20 17.01
N GLN A 147 5.11 8.99 17.42
CA GLN A 147 3.95 8.23 16.94
C GLN A 147 2.65 9.04 17.06
N ILE A 148 1.73 8.81 16.13
CA ILE A 148 0.41 9.45 16.15
C ILE A 148 -0.68 8.38 16.05
N TYR A 149 -1.66 8.49 16.94
CA TYR A 149 -2.89 7.72 16.83
C TYR A 149 -3.89 8.49 15.99
N ASN A 150 -4.49 7.81 15.03
CA ASN A 150 -5.54 8.33 14.18
C ASN A 150 -6.48 7.14 13.86
N LYS A 151 -7.79 7.35 13.95
CA LYS A 151 -8.78 6.27 13.86
C LYS A 151 -8.79 5.67 12.45
N GLU A 152 -8.72 6.51 11.43
CA GLU A 152 -8.69 6.10 10.03
C GLU A 152 -7.47 5.19 9.76
N THR A 153 -6.34 5.47 10.41
CA THR A 153 -5.14 4.60 10.34
C THR A 153 -5.34 3.27 11.05
N ASP A 154 -6.06 3.24 12.17
CA ASP A 154 -6.40 2.00 12.89
C ASP A 154 -7.29 1.12 12.00
N ASP A 155 -8.32 1.70 11.38
CA ASP A 155 -9.22 1.00 10.45
C ASP A 155 -8.45 0.45 9.23
N VAL A 156 -7.57 1.25 8.62
CA VAL A 156 -6.67 0.82 7.54
C VAL A 156 -5.74 -0.31 7.98
N PHE A 157 -5.13 -0.19 9.16
CA PHE A 157 -4.18 -1.19 9.64
C PHE A 157 -4.88 -2.50 10.04
N SER A 158 -6.11 -2.42 10.56
CA SER A 158 -6.99 -3.58 10.79
C SER A 158 -7.25 -4.33 9.48
N PHE A 159 -7.56 -3.61 8.39
CA PHE A 159 -7.69 -4.21 7.08
C PHE A 159 -6.38 -4.86 6.60
N PHE A 160 -5.24 -4.16 6.69
CA PHE A 160 -3.93 -4.72 6.32
C PHE A 160 -3.60 -5.99 7.10
N ASN A 161 -3.87 -6.03 8.41
CA ASN A 161 -3.71 -7.23 9.23
C ASN A 161 -4.59 -8.39 8.78
N SER A 162 -5.82 -8.11 8.36
CA SER A 162 -6.75 -9.14 7.90
C SER A 162 -6.41 -9.68 6.51
N SER A 163 -5.75 -8.88 5.66
CA SER A 163 -5.49 -9.19 4.25
C SER A 163 -3.98 -9.37 4.01
N PHE A 164 -3.27 -8.26 3.80
CA PHE A 164 -1.86 -8.24 3.37
C PHE A 164 -0.87 -8.86 4.36
N LEU A 165 -1.09 -8.71 5.67
CA LEU A 165 -0.12 -9.10 6.70
C LEU A 165 -0.45 -10.46 7.36
N ALA A 166 -1.48 -11.16 6.88
CA ALA A 166 -1.99 -12.39 7.51
C ALA A 166 -1.02 -13.60 7.44
N GLU A 167 -0.05 -13.58 6.52
CA GLU A 167 0.91 -14.68 6.30
C GLU A 167 2.37 -14.31 6.65
N ASN A 168 2.56 -13.34 7.56
CA ASN A 168 3.88 -12.74 7.87
C ASN A 168 4.60 -12.13 6.66
N GLN A 169 3.86 -11.84 5.59
CA GLN A 169 4.35 -11.11 4.44
C GLN A 169 4.28 -9.61 4.74
N PRO A 170 5.29 -8.82 4.34
CA PRO A 170 5.20 -7.37 4.45
C PRO A 170 4.22 -6.80 3.44
N LEU A 171 3.51 -5.74 3.84
CA LEU A 171 2.89 -4.83 2.88
C LEU A 171 3.98 -3.89 2.35
N ALA A 172 4.27 -3.98 1.06
CA ALA A 172 5.20 -3.08 0.38
C ALA A 172 4.47 -1.88 -0.22
N LEU A 173 4.73 -0.67 0.31
CA LEU A 173 4.25 0.59 -0.25
C LEU A 173 5.36 1.28 -1.05
N GLN A 174 4.99 2.01 -2.10
CA GLN A 174 5.92 2.74 -2.96
C GLN A 174 5.74 4.26 -2.78
N PRO A 175 6.42 4.88 -1.81
CA PRO A 175 6.36 6.34 -1.65
C PRO A 175 6.91 7.06 -2.89
N THR A 176 6.34 8.22 -3.21
CA THR A 176 6.83 9.10 -4.29
C THR A 176 7.34 10.42 -3.72
N GLY A 177 8.43 10.94 -4.31
CA GLY A 177 9.04 12.20 -3.88
C GLY A 177 9.75 12.14 -2.52
N TRP A 178 9.89 10.95 -1.92
CA TRP A 178 10.62 10.79 -0.66
C TRP A 178 12.13 10.80 -0.85
N LYS A 179 12.82 11.47 0.07
CA LYS A 179 14.28 11.47 0.20
C LYS A 179 14.67 11.12 1.63
N LEU A 180 15.70 10.30 1.77
CA LEU A 180 16.27 9.95 3.06
C LEU A 180 16.98 11.18 3.66
N GLN A 181 16.31 11.84 4.59
CA GLN A 181 16.78 13.03 5.28
C GLN A 181 16.34 13.03 6.75
N SER A 182 16.91 13.93 7.56
CA SER A 182 16.70 13.92 9.02
C SER A 182 15.24 14.12 9.41
N GLN A 183 14.50 14.92 8.65
CA GLN A 183 13.08 15.23 8.87
C GLN A 183 12.16 14.12 8.38
N LEU A 184 12.66 13.08 7.69
CA LEU A 184 11.79 12.04 7.16
C LEU A 184 11.04 11.32 8.28
N LYS A 185 11.65 11.17 9.47
CA LYS A 185 10.98 10.63 10.66
C LYS A 185 9.71 11.38 11.09
N ASP A 186 9.57 12.63 10.66
CA ASP A 186 8.44 13.50 10.99
C ASP A 186 7.28 13.36 9.96
N SER A 187 7.49 12.53 8.92
CA SER A 187 6.46 12.09 7.96
C SER A 187 5.20 11.63 8.68
N TYR A 188 4.05 12.09 8.21
CA TYR A 188 2.75 11.64 8.74
C TYR A 188 2.63 10.12 8.59
N THR A 189 2.95 9.58 7.42
CA THR A 189 2.90 8.15 7.10
C THR A 189 3.78 7.33 8.04
N ILE A 190 5.05 7.71 8.25
CA ILE A 190 5.94 7.00 9.17
C ILE A 190 5.38 7.05 10.59
N ARG A 191 4.94 8.22 11.06
CA ARG A 191 4.43 8.39 12.42
C ARG A 191 3.14 7.61 12.66
N ALA A 192 2.24 7.58 11.67
CA ALA A 192 0.96 6.89 11.73
C ALA A 192 1.17 5.37 11.73
N PHE A 193 1.89 4.81 10.75
CA PHE A 193 2.13 3.38 10.69
C PHE A 193 3.08 2.87 11.78
N SER A 194 3.97 3.73 12.32
CA SER A 194 4.76 3.38 13.52
C SER A 194 3.87 3.17 14.75
N THR A 195 2.63 3.64 14.78
CA THR A 195 1.76 3.34 15.93
C THR A 195 1.35 1.86 15.95
N PHE A 196 1.14 1.25 14.79
CA PHE A 196 0.49 -0.06 14.69
C PHE A 196 1.40 -1.19 14.18
N ALA A 197 2.33 -0.91 13.26
CA ALA A 197 3.21 -1.93 12.66
C ALA A 197 4.23 -2.48 13.66
N LYS A 198 4.56 -3.77 13.64
CA LYS A 198 5.68 -4.29 14.46
C LYS A 198 7.02 -3.72 14.00
N GLN A 199 7.22 -3.61 12.69
CA GLN A 199 8.44 -3.08 12.10
C GLN A 199 8.11 -2.31 10.81
N LEU A 200 8.89 -1.25 10.57
CA LEU A 200 8.92 -0.52 9.31
C LEU A 200 10.33 -0.55 8.74
N VAL A 201 10.45 -0.84 7.44
CA VAL A 201 11.74 -0.86 6.73
C VAL A 201 11.68 0.10 5.55
N LEU A 202 12.64 1.02 5.47
CA LEU A 202 12.84 1.89 4.32
C LEU A 202 13.77 1.23 3.31
N ILE A 203 13.36 1.24 2.05
CA ILE A 203 14.19 0.82 0.92
C ILE A 203 14.67 2.08 0.21
N VAL A 204 15.99 2.28 0.19
CA VAL A 204 16.60 3.54 -0.27
C VAL A 204 17.59 3.25 -1.38
N ASN A 205 17.49 4.03 -2.46
CA ASN A 205 18.51 4.07 -3.50
C ASN A 205 19.73 4.87 -3.03
N ASP A 206 20.87 4.19 -2.87
CA ASP A 206 22.12 4.75 -2.36
C ASP A 206 22.72 5.84 -3.27
N LEU A 207 22.32 5.86 -4.55
CA LEU A 207 22.85 6.84 -5.52
C LEU A 207 22.29 8.25 -5.29
N ASP A 208 21.02 8.37 -4.92
CA ASP A 208 20.32 9.66 -4.86
C ASP A 208 19.53 9.87 -3.56
N ASN A 209 19.66 8.95 -2.60
CA ASN A 209 18.90 8.89 -1.36
C ASN A 209 17.37 8.88 -1.57
N GLY A 210 16.89 8.50 -2.76
CA GLY A 210 15.46 8.30 -3.02
C GLY A 210 14.95 7.14 -2.19
N VAL A 211 13.89 7.36 -1.41
CA VAL A 211 13.15 6.24 -0.81
C VAL A 211 12.23 5.69 -1.90
N ILE A 212 12.38 4.41 -2.20
CA ILE A 212 11.63 3.73 -3.27
C ILE A 212 10.64 2.71 -2.73
N GLY A 213 10.71 2.40 -1.44
CA GLY A 213 9.86 1.43 -0.77
C GLY A 213 9.75 1.69 0.72
N LEU A 214 8.60 1.37 1.27
CA LEU A 214 8.32 1.29 2.69
C LEU A 214 7.61 -0.04 2.94
N ASP A 215 8.32 -0.97 3.56
CA ASP A 215 7.75 -2.25 3.95
C ASP A 215 7.18 -2.15 5.36
N ILE A 216 5.97 -2.66 5.54
CA ILE A 216 5.24 -2.68 6.80
C ILE A 216 5.08 -4.13 7.23
N TYR A 217 5.59 -4.47 8.41
CA TYR A 217 5.52 -5.81 8.99
C TYR A 217 4.60 -5.80 10.22
N ASN A 218 3.81 -6.87 10.37
CA ASN A 218 3.05 -7.17 11.60
C ASN A 218 3.70 -8.27 12.42
#